data_AF-A0A919DTC4-F1
#
_entry.id   AF-A0A919DTC4-F1
#
_cell.length_a   1.000
_cell.length_b   1.000
_cell.length_c   1.000
_cell.angle_alpha   90.00
_cell.angle_beta   90.00
_cell.angle_gamma   90.00
#
_symmetry.space_group_name_H-M   'P 1'
#
loop_
_entity.id
_entity.type
_entity.pdbx_description
1 polymer ?
#
loop_
_entity_poly.entity_id
_entity_poly.type
_entity_poly.pdbx_seq_one_letter_code
_entity_poly.pdbx_strand_id
1 'polypeptide(L)'
;MVDTLGLPVMITVTAADVRDEIIARDLFWRLRLTHPQITQVWADTAYARDLLPAWTAGRLWMSLRPVLRPKSSTGFVVLPRRWKVERSIGWIMNARRNARLPQHAEAHLNWAFITLLTRRLTRKGPHTDRWTKKPRPAAS
;
A
#
# COMPACT_ATOMS: atom_id res chain seq x y z
N MET A 1 -3.91 -0.29 -3.20
CA MET A 1 -4.03 0.88 -2.29
C MET A 1 -4.29 0.40 -0.87
N VAL A 2 -3.71 1.06 0.13
CA VAL A 2 -3.91 0.73 1.55
C VAL A 2 -4.28 1.97 2.36
N ASP A 3 -4.91 1.76 3.51
CA ASP A 3 -5.23 2.81 4.48
C ASP A 3 -4.01 3.20 5.35
N THR A 4 -4.24 4.03 6.37
CA THR A 4 -3.20 4.46 7.30
C THR A 4 -2.66 3.37 8.23
N LEU A 5 -3.36 2.24 8.36
CA LEU A 5 -2.95 1.06 9.14
C LEU A 5 -2.27 0.00 8.24
N GLY A 6 -2.26 0.20 6.92
CA GLY A 6 -1.73 -0.76 5.95
C GLY A 6 -2.75 -1.84 5.58
N LEU A 7 -4.04 -1.61 5.80
CA LEU A 7 -5.11 -2.51 5.37
C LEU A 7 -5.47 -2.21 3.91
N PRO A 8 -5.70 -3.23 3.07
CA PRO A 8 -6.08 -3.00 1.67
C PRO A 8 -7.44 -2.29 1.61
N VAL A 9 -7.50 -1.21 0.83
CA VAL A 9 -8.76 -0.52 0.50
C VAL A 9 -9.25 -0.97 -0.88
N MET A 10 -8.32 -1.10 -1.82
CA MET A 10 -8.60 -1.56 -3.18
C MET A 10 -7.35 -2.22 -3.76
N ILE A 11 -7.54 -3.35 -4.43
CA ILE A 11 -6.49 -4.10 -5.13
C ILE A 11 -6.87 -4.12 -6.60
N THR A 12 -5.89 -3.89 -7.47
CA THR A 12 -6.06 -3.99 -8.92
C THR A 12 -4.78 -4.59 -9.47
N VAL A 13 -4.91 -5.64 -10.27
CA VAL A 13 -3.78 -6.24 -10.98
C VAL A 13 -4.03 -6.09 -12.47
N THR A 14 -3.01 -5.64 -13.20
CA THR A 14 -3.06 -5.46 -14.65
C THR A 14 -1.90 -6.16 -15.31
N ALA A 15 -2.01 -6.35 -16.62
CA ALA A 15 -0.86 -6.74 -17.42
C ALA A 15 0.21 -5.63 -17.42
N ALA A 16 1.47 -6.00 -17.65
CA ALA A 16 2.63 -5.12 -17.49
C ALA A 16 2.77 -4.09 -18.63
N ASP A 17 2.06 -4.27 -19.73
CA ASP A 17 2.02 -3.38 -20.90
C ASP A 17 1.00 -2.23 -20.75
N VAL A 18 0.14 -2.28 -19.73
CA VAL A 18 -0.85 -1.24 -19.48
C VAL A 18 -0.18 -0.05 -18.79
N ARG A 19 -0.38 1.15 -19.34
CA ARG A 19 0.19 2.38 -18.78
C ARG A 19 -0.40 2.68 -17.39
N ASP A 20 0.49 2.98 -16.44
CA ASP A 20 0.17 3.32 -15.05
C ASP A 20 -0.90 4.41 -14.91
N GLU A 21 -0.90 5.41 -15.81
CA GLU A 21 -1.88 6.49 -15.79
C GLU A 21 -3.32 6.01 -16.03
N ILE A 22 -3.51 5.02 -16.92
CA ILE A 22 -4.84 4.49 -17.26
C ILE A 22 -5.36 3.72 -16.06
N ILE A 23 -4.49 2.88 -15.48
CA ILE A 23 -4.78 2.06 -14.31
C ILE A 23 -5.13 2.95 -13.12
N ALA A 24 -4.36 4.01 -12.89
CA ALA A 24 -4.57 4.92 -11.78
C ALA A 24 -5.89 5.70 -11.91
N ARG A 25 -6.26 6.15 -13.12
CA ARG A 25 -7.55 6.83 -13.36
C ARG A 25 -8.74 5.93 -13.04
N ASP A 26 -8.69 4.70 -13.54
CA ASP A 26 -9.73 3.70 -13.29
C ASP A 26 -9.79 3.31 -11.80
N LEU A 27 -8.64 3.06 -11.17
CA LEU A 27 -8.55 2.81 -9.73
C LEU A 27 -9.18 3.95 -8.92
N PHE A 28 -8.84 5.21 -9.20
CA PHE A 28 -9.39 6.36 -8.46
C PHE A 28 -10.86 6.60 -8.76
N TRP A 29 -11.33 6.32 -9.97
CA TRP A 29 -12.75 6.37 -10.30
C TRP A 29 -13.54 5.36 -9.47
N ARG A 30 -13.12 4.09 -9.44
CA ARG A 30 -13.75 3.06 -8.61
C ARG A 30 -13.68 3.40 -7.13
N LEU A 31 -12.53 3.89 -6.66
CA LEU A 31 -12.34 4.33 -5.27
C LEU A 31 -13.35 5.42 -4.88
N ARG A 32 -13.61 6.38 -5.78
CA ARG A 32 -14.59 7.44 -5.53
C ARG A 32 -16.02 6.89 -5.41
N LEU A 33 -16.36 5.88 -6.21
CA LEU A 33 -17.68 5.24 -6.18
C LEU A 33 -17.89 4.41 -4.91
N THR A 34 -16.88 3.68 -4.44
CA THR A 34 -17.01 2.77 -3.29
C THR A 34 -16.66 3.42 -1.95
N HIS A 35 -15.82 4.45 -1.95
CA HIS A 35 -15.33 5.14 -0.75
C HIS A 35 -15.33 6.66 -0.92
N PRO A 36 -16.51 7.30 -1.04
CA PRO A 36 -16.64 8.75 -1.27
C PRO A 36 -16.07 9.63 -0.15
N GLN A 37 -15.84 9.07 1.04
CA GLN A 37 -15.19 9.76 2.16
C GLN A 37 -13.68 9.97 1.96
N ILE A 38 -13.04 9.24 1.04
CA ILE A 38 -11.61 9.36 0.78
C ILE A 38 -11.35 10.57 -0.11
N THR A 39 -10.81 11.63 0.49
CA THR A 39 -10.48 12.89 -0.20
C THR A 39 -8.98 13.12 -0.35
N GLN A 40 -8.14 12.32 0.34
CA GLN A 40 -6.68 12.44 0.30
C GLN A 40 -6.03 11.11 -0.02
N VAL A 41 -5.14 11.11 -1.01
CA VAL A 41 -4.38 9.93 -1.42
C VAL A 41 -2.91 10.29 -1.51
N TRP A 42 -2.06 9.44 -0.95
CA TRP A 42 -0.60 9.54 -1.10
C TRP A 42 -0.12 8.52 -2.11
N ALA A 43 0.68 8.97 -3.07
CA ALA A 43 1.23 8.11 -4.11
C ALA A 43 2.71 8.35 -4.33
N ASP A 44 3.37 7.42 -5.01
CA ASP A 44 4.73 7.65 -5.50
C ASP A 44 4.73 8.86 -6.44
N THR A 45 5.87 9.56 -6.51
CA THR A 45 6.16 10.58 -7.49
C THR A 45 5.87 10.18 -8.92
N ALA A 46 5.98 8.89 -9.28
CA ALA A 46 5.58 8.41 -10.61
C ALA A 46 4.10 8.67 -10.94
N TYR A 47 3.21 8.46 -9.97
CA TYR A 47 1.77 8.72 -10.12
C TYR A 47 1.37 10.18 -9.88
N ALA A 48 2.25 10.99 -9.30
CA ALA A 48 2.00 12.40 -9.06
C ALA A 48 2.53 13.30 -10.20
N ARG A 49 2.72 12.73 -11.38
CA ARG A 49 3.15 13.43 -12.60
C ARG A 49 1.96 13.71 -13.52
N ASP A 50 2.23 14.55 -14.51
CA ASP A 50 1.33 14.84 -15.62
C ASP A 50 -0.05 15.36 -15.17
N LEU A 51 -1.10 15.02 -15.91
CA LEU A 51 -2.45 15.55 -15.70
C LEU A 51 -3.24 14.81 -14.58
N LEU A 52 -2.67 13.76 -13.97
CA LEU A 52 -3.39 12.93 -13.02
C LEU A 52 -3.80 13.69 -11.73
N PRO A 53 -2.93 14.51 -11.10
CA PRO A 53 -3.33 15.30 -9.93
C PRO A 53 -4.43 16.32 -10.24
N ALA A 54 -4.35 17.00 -11.38
CA ALA A 54 -5.37 17.96 -11.80
C ALA A 54 -6.71 17.27 -12.09
N TRP A 55 -6.67 16.12 -12.77
CA TRP A 55 -7.87 15.33 -13.07
C TRP A 55 -8.54 14.77 -11.81
N THR A 56 -7.76 14.20 -10.88
CA THR A 56 -8.30 13.68 -9.60
C THR A 56 -8.95 14.78 -8.77
N ALA A 57 -8.33 15.96 -8.69
CA ALA A 57 -8.90 17.10 -8.00
C ALA A 57 -10.19 17.60 -8.68
N GLY A 58 -10.17 17.82 -9.99
CA GLY A 58 -11.28 18.40 -10.75
C GLY A 58 -12.46 17.45 -10.97
N ARG A 59 -12.21 16.14 -11.11
CA ARG A 59 -13.25 15.15 -11.44
C ARG A 59 -13.72 14.34 -10.24
N LEU A 60 -12.86 14.11 -9.25
CA LEU A 60 -13.14 13.20 -8.13
C LEU A 60 -13.14 13.89 -6.76
N TRP A 61 -12.86 15.20 -6.69
CA TRP A 61 -12.68 15.95 -5.44
C TRP A 61 -11.64 15.29 -4.52
N MET A 62 -10.57 14.77 -5.11
CA MET A 62 -9.54 14.00 -4.42
C MET A 62 -8.16 14.65 -4.60
N SER A 63 -7.45 14.88 -3.50
CA SER A 63 -6.10 15.43 -3.50
C SER A 63 -5.07 14.30 -3.57
N LEU A 64 -4.41 14.19 -4.72
CA LEU A 64 -3.27 13.28 -4.91
C LEU A 64 -1.97 13.96 -4.47
N ARG A 65 -1.31 13.41 -3.46
CA ARG A 65 -0.10 13.98 -2.85
C ARG A 65 1.12 13.08 -3.09
N PRO A 66 2.18 13.57 -3.77
CA PRO A 66 3.41 12.80 -3.90
C PRO A 66 4.08 12.55 -2.55
N VAL A 67 4.57 11.33 -2.36
CA VAL A 67 5.50 11.02 -1.27
C VAL A 67 6.92 11.26 -1.76
N LEU A 68 7.44 12.43 -1.41
CA LEU A 68 8.77 12.90 -1.77
C LEU A 68 9.84 12.39 -0.80
N ARG A 69 11.03 12.13 -1.34
CA ARG A 69 12.24 11.94 -0.53
C ARG A 69 12.77 13.30 -0.07
N PRO A 70 13.23 13.45 1.18
CA PRO A 70 13.91 14.66 1.63
C PRO A 70 15.13 14.99 0.74
N LYS A 71 15.27 16.24 0.30
CA LYS A 71 16.33 16.63 -0.66
C LYS A 71 17.75 16.45 -0.12
N SER A 72 17.94 16.53 1.20
CA SER A 72 19.23 16.45 1.88
C SER A 72 19.62 15.04 2.34
N SER A 73 18.82 14.01 2.06
CA SER A 73 19.13 12.66 2.52
C SER A 73 20.14 11.97 1.62
N THR A 74 21.22 11.46 2.20
CA THR A 74 22.14 10.50 1.58
C THR A 74 21.78 9.07 2.00
N GLY A 75 21.89 8.12 1.07
CA GLY A 75 21.59 6.70 1.32
C GLY A 75 20.09 6.37 1.41
N PHE A 76 19.79 5.26 2.11
CA PHE A 76 18.42 4.77 2.28
C PHE A 76 17.70 5.52 3.39
N VAL A 77 16.55 6.13 3.05
CA VAL A 77 15.67 6.79 4.02
C VAL A 77 14.29 6.18 3.96
N VAL A 78 13.81 5.75 5.13
CA VAL A 78 12.45 5.25 5.29
C VAL A 78 11.49 6.42 5.10
N LEU A 79 10.62 6.30 4.10
CA LEU A 79 9.54 7.26 3.87
C LEU A 79 8.29 6.75 4.61
N PRO A 80 7.86 7.39 5.72
CA PRO A 80 6.86 6.82 6.62
C PRO A 80 5.55 6.40 5.94
N ARG A 81 5.16 7.12 4.87
CA ARG A 81 3.95 6.80 4.09
C ARG A 81 4.15 5.64 3.13
N ARG A 82 5.30 5.52 2.45
CA ARG A 82 5.60 4.36 1.58
C ARG A 82 5.74 3.08 2.37
N TRP A 83 6.37 3.18 3.54
CA TRP A 83 6.62 2.03 4.41
C TRP A 83 5.33 1.29 4.80
N LYS A 84 4.18 1.98 4.85
CA LYS A 84 2.88 1.32 5.10
C LYS A 84 2.54 0.34 3.99
N VAL A 85 2.66 0.76 2.73
CA VAL A 85 2.41 -0.09 1.55
C VAL A 85 3.41 -1.24 1.50
N GLU A 86 4.69 -0.95 1.67
CA GLU A 86 5.76 -1.96 1.64
C GLU A 86 5.58 -3.02 2.73
N ARG A 87 5.20 -2.61 3.94
CA ARG A 87 4.89 -3.55 5.03
C ARG A 87 3.68 -4.43 4.69
N SER A 88 2.63 -3.85 4.12
CA SER A 88 1.45 -4.61 3.70
C SER A 88 1.79 -5.65 2.65
N ILE A 89 2.61 -5.28 1.66
CA ILE A 89 3.16 -6.20 0.68
C ILE A 89 3.96 -7.29 1.41
N GLY A 90 4.89 -6.91 2.29
CA GLY A 90 5.70 -7.84 3.09
C GLY A 90 4.87 -8.90 3.83
N TRP A 91 3.71 -8.53 4.38
CA TRP A 91 2.84 -9.49 5.07
C TRP A 91 2.26 -10.59 4.17
N ILE A 92 1.89 -10.24 2.94
CA ILE A 92 1.30 -11.19 1.98
C ILE A 92 2.37 -11.92 1.16
N MET A 93 3.64 -11.53 1.27
CA MET A 93 4.74 -12.19 0.57
C MET A 93 4.88 -13.68 0.93
N ASN A 94 4.50 -14.07 2.14
CA ASN A 94 4.52 -15.48 2.57
C ASN A 94 3.41 -16.32 1.94
N ALA A 95 2.42 -15.68 1.32
CA ALA A 95 1.36 -16.35 0.57
C ALA A 95 1.58 -16.25 -0.94
N ARG A 96 2.77 -15.89 -1.45
CA ARG A 96 3.01 -15.72 -2.89
C ARG A 96 2.64 -16.97 -3.70
N ARG A 97 1.95 -16.74 -4.82
CA ARG A 97 1.62 -17.77 -5.82
C ARG A 97 1.79 -17.17 -7.22
N ASN A 98 2.34 -17.96 -8.14
CA ASN A 98 2.39 -17.57 -9.55
C ASN A 98 1.00 -17.70 -10.16
N ALA A 99 0.47 -16.59 -10.68
CA ALA A 99 -0.80 -16.54 -11.39
C ALA A 99 -0.56 -16.01 -12.81
N ARG A 100 -1.12 -16.70 -13.81
CA ARG A 100 -0.98 -16.32 -15.22
C ARG A 100 -1.91 -15.19 -15.64
N LEU A 101 -3.09 -15.11 -15.02
CA LEU A 101 -4.11 -14.09 -15.34
C LEU A 101 -4.19 -13.04 -14.22
N PRO A 102 -4.30 -11.75 -14.55
CA PRO A 102 -4.44 -10.67 -13.57
C PRO A 102 -5.59 -10.90 -12.58
N GLN A 103 -6.72 -11.43 -13.06
CA GLN A 103 -7.90 -11.70 -12.24
C GLN A 103 -7.61 -12.77 -11.16
N HIS A 104 -6.82 -13.80 -11.49
CA HIS A 104 -6.41 -14.81 -10.53
C HIS A 104 -5.42 -14.24 -9.50
N ALA A 105 -4.49 -13.39 -9.94
CA ALA A 105 -3.58 -12.70 -9.04
C ALA A 105 -4.34 -11.81 -8.06
N GLU A 106 -5.32 -11.03 -8.54
CA GLU A 106 -6.15 -10.17 -7.71
C GLU A 106 -6.98 -10.96 -6.69
N ALA A 107 -7.64 -12.05 -7.10
CA ALA A 107 -8.37 -12.93 -6.20
C ALA A 107 -7.46 -13.53 -5.11
N HIS A 108 -6.25 -13.96 -5.50
CA HIS A 108 -5.27 -14.54 -4.59
C HIS A 108 -4.76 -13.51 -3.56
N LEU A 109 -4.50 -12.27 -3.99
CA LEU A 109 -4.11 -11.17 -3.10
C LEU A 109 -5.23 -10.85 -2.09
N ASN A 110 -6.48 -10.79 -2.55
CA ASN A 110 -7.65 -10.59 -1.67
C ASN A 110 -7.74 -11.71 -0.63
N TRP A 111 -7.61 -12.97 -1.05
CA TRP A 111 -7.65 -14.12 -0.13
C TRP A 111 -6.52 -14.11 0.91
N ALA A 112 -5.30 -13.74 0.51
CA ALA A 112 -4.17 -13.59 1.40
C ALA A 112 -4.44 -12.52 2.48
N PHE A 113 -4.99 -11.36 2.07
CA PHE A 113 -5.37 -10.32 3.01
C PHE A 113 -6.51 -10.75 3.94
N ILE A 114 -7.59 -11.36 3.43
CA ILE A 114 -8.69 -11.86 4.25
C ILE A 114 -8.15 -12.80 5.34
N THR A 115 -7.35 -13.78 4.95
CA THR A 115 -6.74 -14.74 5.89
C THR A 115 -5.91 -14.03 6.97
N LEU A 116 -5.12 -13.04 6.57
CA LEU A 116 -4.30 -12.25 7.49
C LEU A 116 -5.14 -11.40 8.46
N LEU A 117 -6.19 -10.75 7.96
CA LEU A 117 -7.05 -9.87 8.76
C LEU A 117 -7.88 -10.68 9.75
N THR A 118 -8.43 -11.82 9.32
CA THR A 118 -9.15 -12.75 10.21
C THR A 118 -8.24 -13.24 11.33
N ARG A 119 -6.97 -13.58 11.03
CA ARG A 119 -5.98 -13.97 12.06
C ARG A 119 -5.61 -12.85 13.02
N ARG A 120 -5.70 -11.59 12.61
CA ARG A 120 -5.48 -10.43 13.50
C ARG A 120 -6.67 -10.20 14.40
N LEU A 121 -7.88 -10.32 13.86
CA LEU A 121 -9.12 -10.12 14.59
C LEU A 121 -9.29 -11.14 15.73
N THR A 122 -8.92 -12.39 15.49
CA THR A 122 -9.06 -13.48 16.49
C THR A 122 -7.88 -13.59 17.46
N ARG A 123 -6.84 -12.75 17.31
CA ARG A 123 -5.64 -12.83 18.14
C ARG A 123 -5.92 -12.28 19.53
N LYS A 124 -5.78 -13.12 20.56
CA LYS A 124 -6.06 -12.79 21.97
C LYS A 124 -4.93 -12.05 22.72
N GLY A 125 -3.83 -11.69 22.07
CA GLY A 125 -2.71 -11.01 22.71
C GLY A 125 -1.74 -10.37 21.71
N PRO A 126 -0.96 -9.36 22.15
CA PRO A 126 0.02 -8.70 21.28
C PRO A 126 1.06 -9.71 20.76
N HIS A 127 1.63 -9.42 19.59
CA HIS A 127 2.75 -10.19 19.07
C HIS A 127 3.92 -10.08 20.06
N THR A 128 4.23 -11.16 20.77
CA THR A 128 5.44 -11.25 21.59
C THR A 128 6.62 -11.19 20.62
N ASP A 129 7.31 -10.06 20.59
CA ASP A 129 8.52 -9.94 19.80
C ASP A 129 9.56 -10.89 20.41
N ARG A 130 9.83 -12.02 19.74
CA ARG A 130 10.89 -12.96 20.16
C ARG A 130 12.28 -12.33 20.03
N TRP A 131 12.36 -11.14 19.43
CA TRP A 131 13.54 -10.28 19.39
C TRP A 131 13.70 -9.49 20.71
N THR A 132 13.72 -10.19 21.84
CA THR A 132 14.13 -9.57 23.11
C THR A 132 15.58 -9.13 22.97
N LYS A 133 15.82 -7.83 23.11
CA LYS A 133 17.17 -7.22 23.15
C LYS A 133 18.06 -8.07 24.06
N LYS A 134 19.19 -8.55 23.52
CA LYS A 134 20.27 -9.13 24.34
C LYS A 134 20.63 -8.08 25.41
N PRO A 135 20.68 -8.41 26.73
CA PRO A 135 21.09 -7.45 27.74
C PRO A 135 22.47 -6.89 27.37
N ARG A 136 22.63 -5.57 27.51
CA ARG A 136 23.94 -4.93 27.32
C ARG A 136 24.89 -5.51 28.38
N PRO A 137 26.09 -5.99 28.02
CA PRO A 137 27.04 -6.43 29.03
C PRO A 137 27.32 -5.27 30.00
N ALA A 138 27.31 -5.56 31.29
CA ALA A 138 27.66 -4.59 32.32
C ALA A 138 29.11 -4.12 32.07
N ALA A 139 29.32 -2.80 32.08
CA ALA A 139 30.66 -2.25 32.03
C ALA A 139 31.38 -2.63 33.34
N SER A 140 32.52 -3.31 33.21
CA SER A 140 33.49 -3.53 34.29
C SER A 140 34.32 -2.27 34.55
#